data_AF-X1P7X5-F1
#
_entry.id   AF-X1P7X5-F1
#
_cell.length_a   1.000
_cell.length_b   1.000
_cell.length_c   1.000
_cell.angle_alpha   90.00
_cell.angle_beta   90.00
_cell.angle_gamma   90.00
#
_symmetry.space_group_name_H-M   'P 1'
#
loop_
_entity.id
_entity.type
_entity.pdbx_description
1 polymer ?
#
loop_
_entity_poly.entity_id
_entity_poly.type
_entity_poly.pdbx_seq_one_letter_code
_entity_poly.pdbx_strand_id
1 'polypeptide(L)'
;LIDIKYPDEEFSAGEFQLRAIKAIERIFKKGKLPILIGGTALYIRTITDGICPIPSRNDKVRKHLSQLAKKYGRSYLYKRLGKIDKQACEKIHPNNLKRIIRALEIYSLTKIPFSAWQNRRCSFPYPIITFGLDWERNLVYERIGRRVDEMVKEGLVGEVKRLLTKGYSN
;
A
#
# COMPACT_ATOMS: atom_id res chain seq x y z
N LEU A 1 -10.40 12.05 1.44
CA LEU A 1 -9.10 12.23 0.75
C LEU A 1 -9.35 11.93 -0.73
N ILE A 2 -9.87 12.89 -1.47
CA ILE A 2 -10.35 12.74 -2.86
C ILE A 2 -9.65 13.81 -3.69
N ASP A 3 -9.25 13.47 -4.93
CA ASP A 3 -8.56 14.36 -5.88
C ASP A 3 -7.33 15.07 -5.30
N ILE A 4 -6.49 14.31 -4.59
CA ILE A 4 -5.28 14.82 -3.91
C ILE A 4 -3.97 14.47 -4.61
N LYS A 5 -4.03 13.75 -5.74
CA LYS A 5 -2.88 13.20 -6.48
C LYS A 5 -3.18 13.15 -7.96
N TYR A 6 -2.15 13.35 -8.77
CA TYR A 6 -2.20 13.08 -10.21
C TYR A 6 -2.02 11.57 -10.49
N PRO A 7 -2.48 11.07 -11.66
CA PRO A 7 -2.43 9.64 -11.99
C PRO A 7 -1.02 9.02 -12.02
N ASP A 8 0.01 9.82 -12.30
CA ASP A 8 1.42 9.41 -12.38
C ASP A 8 2.16 9.52 -11.04
N GLU A 9 1.51 10.04 -9.99
CA GLU A 9 2.10 10.11 -8.67
C GLU A 9 1.85 8.83 -7.88
N GLU A 10 2.92 8.28 -7.28
CA GLU A 10 2.77 7.18 -6.34
C GLU A 10 2.00 7.64 -5.09
N PHE A 11 1.11 6.78 -4.59
CA PHE A 11 0.41 6.98 -3.34
C PHE A 11 0.54 5.74 -2.47
N SER A 12 1.28 5.85 -1.36
CA SER A 12 1.59 4.70 -0.50
C SER A 12 0.69 4.61 0.72
N ALA A 13 0.59 3.42 1.33
CA ALA A 13 -0.16 3.22 2.57
C ALA A 13 0.39 4.09 3.73
N GLY A 14 1.71 4.33 3.78
CA GLY A 14 2.31 5.23 4.77
C GLY A 14 1.94 6.70 4.53
N GLU A 15 1.92 7.14 3.27
CA GLU A 15 1.46 8.50 2.95
C GLU A 15 -0.03 8.68 3.29
N PHE A 16 -0.85 7.69 2.96
CA PHE A 16 -2.25 7.68 3.35
C PHE A 16 -2.41 7.82 4.86
N GLN A 17 -1.66 7.05 5.66
CA GLN A 17 -1.74 7.09 7.12
C GLN A 17 -1.49 8.51 7.65
N LEU A 18 -0.40 9.15 7.20
CA LEU A 18 -0.04 10.51 7.60
C LEU A 18 -1.13 11.52 7.25
N ARG A 19 -1.68 11.43 6.03
CA ARG A 19 -2.75 12.34 5.58
C ARG A 19 -4.06 12.09 6.31
N ALA A 20 -4.41 10.83 6.57
CA ALA A 20 -5.62 10.42 7.27
C ALA A 20 -5.58 10.87 8.73
N ILE A 21 -4.47 10.67 9.45
CA ILE A 21 -4.30 11.16 10.83
C ILE A 21 -4.50 12.67 10.90
N LYS A 22 -3.83 13.44 10.02
CA LYS A 22 -4.01 14.90 9.95
C LYS A 22 -5.47 15.31 9.69
N ALA A 23 -6.17 14.59 8.81
CA ALA A 23 -7.57 14.86 8.52
C ALA A 23 -8.46 14.55 9.74
N ILE A 24 -8.21 13.44 10.42
CA ILE A 24 -8.91 13.01 11.63
C ILE A 24 -8.72 14.04 12.76
N GLU A 25 -7.48 14.44 13.06
CA GLU A 25 -7.19 15.45 14.07
C GLU A 25 -7.92 16.77 13.80
N ARG A 26 -7.96 17.18 12.52
CA ARG A 26 -8.70 18.39 12.12
C ARG A 26 -10.22 18.25 12.33
N ILE A 27 -10.78 17.06 12.15
CA ILE A 27 -12.20 16.79 12.38
C ILE A 27 -12.49 16.79 13.89
N PHE A 28 -11.64 16.15 14.71
CA PHE A 28 -11.75 16.19 16.16
C PHE A 28 -11.64 17.61 16.72
N LYS A 29 -10.72 18.44 16.22
CA LYS A 29 -10.60 19.86 16.59
C LYS A 29 -11.86 20.67 16.31
N LYS A 30 -12.74 20.20 15.41
CA LYS A 30 -14.04 20.80 15.12
C LYS A 30 -15.18 20.23 15.97
N GLY A 31 -14.88 19.38 16.96
CA GLY A 31 -15.87 18.70 17.79
C GLY A 31 -16.71 17.67 17.03
N LYS A 32 -16.21 17.15 15.91
CA LYS A 32 -16.95 16.20 15.05
C LYS A 32 -16.33 14.81 15.12
N LEU A 33 -17.15 13.78 14.88
CA LEU A 33 -16.70 12.40 14.77
C LEU A 33 -16.16 12.11 13.35
N PRO A 34 -14.88 11.73 13.20
CA PRO A 34 -14.33 11.30 11.91
C PRO A 34 -14.89 9.94 11.51
N ILE A 35 -15.38 9.84 10.27
CA ILE A 35 -15.80 8.57 9.68
C ILE A 35 -14.85 8.25 8.52
N LEU A 36 -14.13 7.14 8.63
CA LEU A 36 -13.26 6.64 7.58
C LEU A 36 -14.01 5.61 6.73
N ILE A 37 -14.24 5.91 5.46
CA ILE A 37 -14.97 5.05 4.52
C ILE A 37 -14.04 4.66 3.36
N GLY A 38 -14.03 3.39 2.98
CA GLY A 38 -13.29 2.89 1.82
C GLY A 38 -13.15 1.37 1.79
N GLY A 39 -12.65 0.85 0.66
CA GLY A 39 -12.47 -0.60 0.44
C GLY A 39 -11.01 -1.09 0.52
N THR A 40 -10.04 -0.19 0.64
CA THR A 40 -8.62 -0.57 0.64
C THR A 40 -8.19 -1.03 2.02
N ALA A 41 -8.41 -2.31 2.34
CA ALA A 41 -8.16 -2.90 3.65
C ALA A 41 -6.74 -2.60 4.19
N LEU A 42 -5.72 -2.65 3.33
CA LEU A 42 -4.34 -2.32 3.74
C LEU A 42 -4.21 -0.89 4.27
N TYR A 43 -4.91 0.08 3.68
CA TYR A 43 -4.81 1.49 4.05
C TYR A 43 -5.53 1.73 5.38
N ILE A 44 -6.72 1.13 5.55
CA ILE A 44 -7.45 1.16 6.81
C ILE A 44 -6.60 0.55 7.93
N ARG A 45 -5.96 -0.60 7.67
CA ARG A 45 -5.07 -1.26 8.64
C ARG A 45 -3.90 -0.39 9.10
N THR A 46 -3.40 0.54 8.27
CA THR A 46 -2.35 1.45 8.73
C THR A 46 -2.83 2.37 9.85
N ILE A 47 -4.12 2.65 9.92
CA ILE A 47 -4.73 3.44 11.00
C ILE A 47 -5.10 2.53 12.16
N THR A 48 -5.79 1.41 11.91
CA THR A 48 -6.28 0.55 13.01
C THR A 48 -5.16 -0.18 13.73
N ASP A 49 -4.22 -0.75 12.99
CA ASP A 49 -3.18 -1.64 13.52
C ASP A 49 -1.81 -0.94 13.59
N GLY A 50 -1.74 0.30 13.11
CA GLY A 50 -0.51 1.03 12.90
C GLY A 50 0.29 0.55 11.69
N ILE A 51 1.22 1.39 11.24
CA ILE A 51 2.27 0.99 10.29
C ILE A 51 3.64 1.11 10.98
N CYS A 52 4.56 0.24 10.60
CA CYS A 52 5.95 0.38 11.01
C CYS A 52 6.54 1.64 10.37
N PRO A 53 7.30 2.47 11.11
CA PRO A 53 7.92 3.69 10.59
C PRO A 53 9.15 3.35 9.74
N ILE A 54 8.92 2.65 8.63
CA ILE A 54 9.96 2.24 7.68
C ILE A 54 10.26 3.39 6.70
N PRO A 55 11.51 3.51 6.21
CA PRO A 55 11.88 4.55 5.26
C PRO A 55 11.02 4.51 4.00
N SER A 56 10.81 5.66 3.37
CA SER A 56 10.19 5.75 2.05
C SER A 56 10.93 4.91 1.02
N ARG A 57 10.24 4.64 -0.09
CA ARG A 57 10.81 3.95 -1.24
C ARG A 57 12.05 4.70 -1.76
N ASN A 58 13.10 3.96 -2.11
CA ASN A 58 14.31 4.47 -2.75
C ASN A 58 14.56 3.76 -4.09
N ASP A 59 14.27 4.45 -5.19
CA ASP A 59 14.37 3.86 -6.53
C ASP A 59 15.79 3.48 -6.94
N LYS A 60 16.82 4.18 -6.46
CA LYS A 60 18.21 3.82 -6.76
C LYS A 60 18.54 2.44 -6.19
N VAL A 61 18.20 2.20 -4.92
CA VAL A 61 18.41 0.91 -4.25
C VAL A 61 17.57 -0.19 -4.92
N ARG A 62 16.30 0.09 -5.24
CA ARG A 62 15.43 -0.90 -5.89
C ARG A 62 15.88 -1.25 -7.30
N LYS A 63 16.34 -0.27 -8.09
CA LYS A 63 16.91 -0.52 -9.42
C LYS A 63 18.13 -1.42 -9.32
N HIS A 64 19.04 -1.13 -8.39
CA HIS A 64 20.21 -1.96 -8.16
C HIS A 64 19.85 -3.41 -7.75
N LEU A 65 18.96 -3.58 -6.76
CA LEU A 65 18.49 -4.91 -6.33
C LEU A 65 17.77 -5.66 -7.45
N SER A 66 16.97 -4.96 -8.26
CA SER A 66 16.27 -5.55 -9.41
C SER A 66 17.26 -6.02 -10.49
N GLN A 67 18.31 -5.26 -10.76
CA GLN A 67 19.39 -5.67 -11.66
C GLN A 67 20.12 -6.92 -11.14
N LEU A 68 20.40 -7.00 -9.85
CA LEU A 68 20.97 -8.20 -9.24
C LEU A 68 20.05 -9.41 -9.37
N ALA A 69 18.73 -9.24 -9.17
CA ALA A 69 17.77 -10.30 -9.37
C ALA A 69 17.69 -10.77 -10.83
N LYS A 70 17.83 -9.85 -11.80
CA LYS A 70 17.91 -10.20 -13.23
C LYS A 70 19.18 -10.98 -13.55
N LYS A 71 20.33 -10.57 -13.00
CA LYS A 71 21.64 -11.18 -13.29
C LYS A 71 21.86 -12.53 -12.60
N TYR A 72 21.45 -12.67 -11.34
CA TYR A 72 21.76 -13.83 -10.50
C TYR A 72 20.52 -14.63 -10.07
N GLY A 73 19.33 -14.19 -10.46
CA GLY A 73 18.07 -14.81 -10.10
C GLY A 73 17.52 -14.37 -8.73
N ARG A 74 16.24 -14.66 -8.50
CA ARG A 74 15.52 -14.33 -7.25
C ARG A 74 16.09 -15.06 -6.02
N SER A 75 16.57 -16.29 -6.21
CA SER A 75 17.14 -17.13 -5.15
C SER A 75 18.40 -16.49 -4.54
N TYR A 76 19.17 -15.75 -5.35
CA TYR A 76 20.31 -14.99 -4.88
C TYR A 76 19.92 -13.92 -3.84
N LEU A 77 18.89 -13.14 -4.15
CA LEU A 77 18.39 -12.13 -3.20
C LEU A 77 17.75 -12.77 -1.97
N TYR A 78 17.04 -13.88 -2.13
CA TYR A 78 16.46 -14.61 -1.00
C TYR A 78 17.54 -15.13 -0.04
N LYS A 79 18.62 -15.72 -0.57
CA LYS A 79 19.79 -16.12 0.24
C LYS A 79 20.44 -14.93 0.94
N ARG A 80 20.57 -13.79 0.25
CA ARG A 80 21.07 -12.55 0.87
C ARG A 80 20.17 -12.10 2.03
N LEU A 81 18.85 -12.13 1.85
CA LEU A 81 17.90 -11.81 2.91
C LEU A 81 18.08 -12.74 4.11
N GLY A 82 18.22 -14.05 3.89
CA GLY A 82 18.44 -15.02 4.98
C GLY A 82 19.70 -14.77 5.81
N LYS A 83 20.75 -14.18 5.22
CA LYS A 83 21.99 -13.83 5.95
C LYS A 83 21.83 -12.61 6.87
N ILE A 84 20.93 -11.68 6.52
CA ILE A 84 20.75 -10.42 7.27
C ILE A 84 19.53 -10.44 8.20
N ASP A 85 18.51 -11.22 7.85
CA ASP A 85 17.20 -11.23 8.49
C ASP A 85 16.52 -12.58 8.29
N LYS A 86 16.96 -13.56 9.09
CA LYS A 86 16.44 -14.94 9.06
C LYS A 86 14.92 -14.98 9.27
N GLN A 87 14.43 -14.18 10.22
CA GLN A 87 13.00 -14.14 10.55
C GLN A 87 12.14 -13.62 9.39
N ALA A 88 12.59 -12.56 8.68
CA ALA A 88 11.87 -12.09 7.50
C ALA A 88 11.98 -13.09 6.35
N CYS A 89 13.13 -13.77 6.18
CA CYS A 89 13.33 -14.80 5.18
C CYS A 89 12.30 -15.94 5.32
N GLU A 90 12.12 -16.47 6.54
CA GLU A 90 11.16 -17.54 6.83
C GLU A 90 9.70 -17.15 6.53
N LYS A 91 9.34 -15.87 6.75
CA LYS A 91 7.97 -15.36 6.52
C LYS A 91 7.68 -14.97 5.07
N ILE A 92 8.71 -14.62 4.29
CA ILE A 92 8.53 -14.11 2.92
C ILE A 92 8.76 -15.26 1.95
N HIS A 93 7.74 -15.61 1.17
CA HIS A 93 7.90 -16.66 0.16
C HIS A 93 9.02 -16.31 -0.86
N PRO A 94 9.91 -17.25 -1.25
CA PRO A 94 11.02 -16.99 -2.17
C PRO A 94 10.62 -16.40 -3.53
N ASN A 95 9.39 -16.69 -3.98
CA ASN A 95 8.84 -16.15 -5.22
C ASN A 95 8.33 -14.70 -5.09
N ASN A 96 8.19 -14.18 -3.88
CA ASN A 96 7.73 -12.82 -3.65
C ASN A 96 8.90 -11.82 -3.75
N LEU A 97 9.41 -11.66 -4.97
CA LEU A 97 10.55 -10.79 -5.26
C LEU A 97 10.31 -9.34 -4.79
N LYS A 98 9.08 -8.83 -4.92
CA LYS A 98 8.72 -7.48 -4.45
C LYS A 98 8.95 -7.32 -2.95
N ARG A 99 8.54 -8.29 -2.12
CA ARG A 99 8.78 -8.25 -0.67
C ARG A 99 10.25 -8.46 -0.32
N ILE A 100 10.95 -9.35 -1.01
CA ILE A 100 12.40 -9.57 -0.79
C ILE A 100 13.18 -8.29 -1.05
N ILE A 101 12.94 -7.64 -2.19
CA ILE A 101 13.56 -6.35 -2.54
C ILE A 101 13.25 -5.30 -1.47
N ARG A 102 12.01 -5.22 -1.00
CA ARG A 102 11.63 -4.26 0.05
C ARG A 102 12.36 -4.51 1.38
N ALA A 103 12.48 -5.77 1.81
CA ALA A 103 13.20 -6.09 3.04
C ALA A 103 14.70 -5.74 2.94
N LEU A 104 15.33 -6.08 1.81
CA LEU A 104 16.73 -5.73 1.52
C LEU A 104 16.94 -4.22 1.38
N GLU A 105 16.00 -3.51 0.76
CA GLU A 105 16.01 -2.05 0.63
C GLU A 105 16.01 -1.38 2.00
N ILE A 106 15.09 -1.78 2.89
CA ILE A 106 15.00 -1.21 4.25
C ILE A 106 16.30 -1.45 5.02
N TYR A 107 16.85 -2.67 4.97
CA TYR A 107 18.12 -2.97 5.61
C TYR A 107 19.27 -2.16 5.00
N SER A 108 19.30 -1.98 3.67
CA SER A 108 20.34 -1.17 3.02
C SER A 108 20.33 0.28 3.47
N LEU A 109 19.13 0.85 3.72
CA LEU A 109 18.96 2.25 4.11
C LEU A 109 19.17 2.47 5.62
N THR A 110 18.80 1.50 6.45
CA THR A 110 18.74 1.68 7.92
C THR A 110 19.75 0.86 8.70
N LYS A 111 20.33 -0.17 8.08
CA LYS A 111 21.10 -1.24 8.73
C LYS A 111 20.33 -2.00 9.81
N ILE A 112 19.02 -1.81 9.89
CA ILE A 112 18.12 -2.51 10.81
C ILE A 112 17.31 -3.55 10.01
N PRO A 113 17.28 -4.82 10.43
CA PRO A 113 16.50 -5.87 9.77
C PRO A 113 15.01 -5.52 9.63
N PHE A 114 14.37 -5.96 8.55
CA PHE A 114 12.96 -5.68 8.28
C PHE A 114 12.05 -6.25 9.38
N SER A 115 12.37 -7.43 9.90
CA SER A 115 11.66 -8.05 11.02
C SER A 115 11.68 -7.19 12.29
N ALA A 116 12.79 -6.52 12.59
CA ALA A 116 12.91 -5.66 13.78
C ALA A 116 11.99 -4.43 13.73
N TRP A 117 11.65 -3.94 12.52
CA TRP A 117 10.68 -2.85 12.35
C TRP A 117 9.24 -3.29 12.63
N GLN A 118 8.91 -4.58 12.48
CA GLN A 118 7.54 -5.07 12.65
C GLN A 118 7.00 -4.86 14.07
N ASN A 119 7.89 -4.81 15.06
CA ASN A 119 7.55 -4.61 16.47
C ASN A 119 7.38 -3.13 16.84
N ARG A 120 7.64 -2.20 15.92
CA ARG A 120 7.61 -0.74 16.16
C ARG A 120 6.34 -0.08 15.60
N ARG A 121 5.21 -0.79 15.58
CA ARG A 121 3.95 -0.21 15.09
C ARG A 121 3.45 0.82 16.09
N CYS A 122 3.17 2.03 15.61
CA CYS A 122 2.47 3.03 16.41
C CYS A 122 0.97 2.80 16.27
N SER A 123 0.29 2.50 17.38
CA SER A 123 -1.17 2.42 17.41
C SER A 123 -1.78 3.81 17.32
N PHE A 124 -2.98 3.88 16.76
CA PHE A 124 -3.78 5.11 16.77
C PHE A 124 -4.33 5.35 18.19
N PRO A 125 -4.23 6.57 18.74
CA PRO A 125 -4.44 6.81 20.18
C PRO A 125 -5.92 6.89 20.60
N TYR A 126 -6.86 6.70 19.68
CA TYR A 126 -8.30 6.80 19.93
C TYR A 126 -9.00 5.45 19.73
N PRO A 127 -10.11 5.20 20.43
CA PRO A 127 -10.92 4.01 20.19
C PRO A 127 -11.48 4.01 18.77
N ILE A 128 -11.50 2.83 18.13
CA ILE A 128 -11.99 2.65 16.77
C ILE A 128 -13.13 1.65 16.78
N ILE A 129 -14.25 2.03 16.18
CA ILE A 129 -15.37 1.12 15.92
C ILE A 129 -15.35 0.80 14.42
N THR A 130 -15.28 -0.49 14.10
CA THR A 130 -15.21 -0.96 12.71
C THR A 130 -16.53 -1.60 12.31
N PHE A 131 -17.08 -1.17 11.18
CA PHE A 131 -18.25 -1.78 10.57
C PHE A 131 -17.85 -2.47 9.27
N GLY A 132 -18.24 -3.74 9.13
CA GLY A 132 -18.14 -4.49 7.88
C GLY A 132 -19.50 -4.57 7.22
N LEU A 133 -19.57 -4.30 5.91
CA LEU A 133 -20.77 -4.59 5.13
C LEU A 133 -20.60 -5.98 4.52
N ASP A 134 -21.44 -6.92 4.92
CA ASP A 134 -21.45 -8.28 4.40
C ASP A 134 -22.68 -8.52 3.53
N TRP A 135 -22.44 -9.08 2.35
CA TRP A 135 -23.43 -9.21 1.28
C TRP A 135 -23.31 -10.60 0.67
N GLU A 136 -24.43 -11.14 0.19
CA GLU A 136 -24.40 -12.39 -0.56
C GLU A 136 -23.52 -12.24 -1.80
N ARG A 137 -22.61 -13.20 -2.00
CA ARG A 137 -21.59 -13.13 -3.04
C ARG A 137 -22.16 -13.00 -4.45
N ASN A 138 -23.30 -13.64 -4.74
CA ASN A 138 -23.96 -13.55 -6.04
C ASN A 138 -24.45 -12.13 -6.33
N LEU A 139 -25.07 -11.48 -5.34
CA LEU A 139 -25.54 -10.09 -5.44
C LEU A 139 -24.37 -9.12 -5.62
N VAL A 140 -23.23 -9.37 -4.98
CA VAL A 140 -22.01 -8.56 -5.18
C VAL A 140 -21.55 -8.62 -6.63
N TYR A 141 -21.47 -9.82 -7.23
CA TYR A 141 -21.06 -9.96 -8.62
C TYR A 141 -22.03 -9.29 -9.60
N GLU A 142 -23.32 -9.47 -9.40
CA GLU A 142 -24.35 -8.83 -10.22
C GLU A 142 -24.22 -7.30 -10.19
N ARG A 143 -24.07 -6.72 -8.99
CA ARG A 143 -23.89 -5.27 -8.81
C ARG A 143 -22.60 -4.76 -9.43
N ILE A 144 -21.50 -5.51 -9.34
CA ILE A 144 -20.24 -5.15 -9.99
C ILE A 144 -20.44 -5.10 -11.51
N GLY A 145 -21.07 -6.11 -12.10
CA GLY A 145 -21.35 -6.15 -13.54
C GLY A 145 -22.19 -4.96 -13.99
N ARG A 146 -23.33 -4.73 -13.33
CA ARG A 146 -24.23 -3.61 -13.63
C ARG A 146 -23.52 -2.25 -13.55
N ARG A 147 -22.70 -2.05 -12.51
CA ARG A 147 -21.94 -0.81 -12.32
C ARG A 147 -20.90 -0.61 -13.43
N VAL A 148 -20.26 -1.67 -13.91
CA VAL A 148 -19.32 -1.58 -15.04
C VAL A 148 -20.05 -1.14 -16.30
N ASP A 149 -21.22 -1.71 -16.60
CA ASP A 149 -22.02 -1.33 -17.76
C ASP A 149 -22.48 0.14 -17.69
N GLU A 150 -22.89 0.59 -16.50
CA GLU A 150 -23.23 1.99 -16.22
C GLU A 150 -22.03 2.92 -16.46
N MET A 151 -20.86 2.60 -15.90
CA MET A 151 -19.63 3.39 -16.09
C MET A 151 -19.24 3.49 -17.57
N VAL A 152 -19.39 2.40 -18.35
CA VAL A 152 -19.13 2.41 -19.79
C VAL A 152 -20.09 3.34 -20.52
N LYS A 153 -21.40 3.29 -20.20
CA LYS A 153 -22.42 4.20 -20.76
C LYS A 153 -22.17 5.66 -20.39
N GLU A 154 -21.69 5.92 -19.17
CA GLU A 154 -21.31 7.26 -18.69
C GLU A 154 -19.99 7.78 -19.29
N GLY A 155 -19.31 6.98 -20.11
CA GLY A 155 -18.16 7.43 -20.88
C GLY A 155 -16.79 7.12 -20.26
N LEU A 156 -16.68 6.06 -19.44
CA LEU A 156 -15.41 5.53 -18.94
C LEU A 156 -14.36 5.37 -20.06
N VAL A 157 -14.78 4.88 -21.24
CA VAL A 157 -13.88 4.72 -22.39
C VAL A 157 -13.30 6.07 -22.85
N GLY A 158 -14.12 7.12 -22.85
CA GLY A 158 -13.70 8.48 -23.17
C GLY A 158 -12.74 9.04 -22.13
N GLU A 159 -12.98 8.77 -20.85
CA GLU A 159 -12.08 9.16 -19.75
C GLU A 159 -10.68 8.54 -19.92
N VAL A 160 -10.61 7.24 -20.14
CA VAL A 160 -9.32 6.54 -20.33
C VAL A 160 -8.60 7.05 -21.58
N LYS A 161 -9.31 7.28 -22.70
CA LYS A 161 -8.70 7.87 -23.91
C LYS A 161 -8.08 9.24 -23.64
N ARG A 162 -8.73 10.09 -22.85
CA ARG A 162 -8.18 11.40 -22.46
C ARG A 162 -6.90 11.25 -21.64
N LEU A 163 -6.85 10.29 -20.72
CA LEU A 163 -5.65 10.03 -19.92
C LEU A 163 -4.48 9.55 -20.81
N LEU A 164 -4.74 8.63 -21.73
CA LEU A 164 -3.73 8.15 -22.68
C LEU A 164 -3.21 9.27 -23.60
N THR A 165 -4.10 10.16 -24.06
CA THR A 165 -3.72 11.32 -24.90
C THR A 165 -2.82 12.30 -24.14
N LYS A 166 -2.96 12.38 -22.81
CA LYS A 166 -2.08 13.17 -21.93
C LYS A 166 -0.72 12.50 -21.65
N GLY A 167 -0.47 11.32 -22.22
CA GLY A 167 0.79 10.58 -22.04
C GLY A 167 0.85 9.71 -20.78
N TYR A 168 -0.27 9.56 -20.04
CA TYR A 168 -0.31 8.62 -18.93
C TYR A 168 -0.26 7.18 -19.44
N SER A 169 0.52 6.33 -18.75
CA SER A 169 0.67 4.91 -19.05
C SER A 169 0.65 4.09 -17.75
N ASN A 170 0.41 2.78 -17.89
CA ASN A 170 0.36 1.82 -16.77
C ASN A 170 1.75 1.45 -16.22
#